data_AF-A0A972IIR0-F1
#
_entry.id   AF-A0A972IIR0-F1
#
_cell.length_a   1.000
_cell.length_b   1.000
_cell.length_c   1.000
_cell.angle_alpha   90.00
_cell.angle_beta   90.00
_cell.angle_gamma   90.00
#
_symmetry.space_group_name_H-M   'P 1'
#
loop_
_entity.id
_entity.type
_entity.pdbx_description
1 polymer ?
#
loop_
_entity_poly.entity_id
_entity_poly.type
_entity_poly.pdbx_seq_one_letter_code
_entity_poly.pdbx_strand_id
1 'polypeptide(L)'
;MTHRPPVTPALAALLPFALLGPAVFAYNPPTDQAGRLSVRIEGPAEVTETGVALPLGVVLRNGGQSQLRGTVRLRVIDQWKADPDGAVRFQLGPGETAVLPFSITGGDLHRQCVAWSGGERVWVNRGQTDWPVGETLLPEYAFLAEAPCGSGTLRAGIVRRQGVIVEFAHSAEQSYVNGRQWADPSPLRSNPDPRPIDFGGVITAGGCRIRPHAGQLEIAPLPGEHAPAFWLKIDWPRLPWQMPLPQHVDVLAEDGSVQSGDPRRDAGTGVFGRRVRIPPPMNGGQVVRRLAGSRRRRLGFGQTPPGKPARCSRPADCPKRTPPLGW
;
A
#
# COMPACT_ATOMS: atom_id res chain seq x y z
N MET A 1 -20.04 -95.47 -18.97
CA MET A 1 -20.67 -94.16 -18.75
C MET A 1 -21.15 -94.11 -17.31
N THR A 2 -20.84 -93.03 -16.58
CA THR A 2 -21.17 -92.78 -15.15
C THR A 2 -20.38 -93.69 -14.16
N HIS A 3 -19.83 -93.29 -13.02
CA HIS A 3 -19.91 -92.09 -12.16
C HIS A 3 -18.52 -91.85 -11.51
N ARG A 4 -18.02 -90.61 -11.52
CA ARG A 4 -16.98 -90.14 -10.57
C ARG A 4 -17.66 -89.51 -9.35
N PRO A 5 -17.14 -89.67 -8.12
CA PRO A 5 -17.67 -88.99 -6.95
C PRO A 5 -17.27 -87.50 -6.94
N PRO A 6 -18.05 -86.62 -6.30
CA PRO A 6 -17.77 -85.19 -6.23
C PRO A 6 -16.65 -84.89 -5.23
N VAL A 7 -15.73 -84.03 -5.64
CA VAL A 7 -14.68 -83.42 -4.82
C VAL A 7 -15.30 -82.21 -4.11
N THR A 8 -15.21 -82.19 -2.79
CA THR A 8 -15.60 -81.07 -1.92
C THR A 8 -14.67 -79.87 -2.18
N PRO A 9 -15.16 -78.65 -2.47
CA PRO A 9 -14.31 -77.47 -2.46
C PRO A 9 -14.20 -76.94 -1.02
N ALA A 10 -12.97 -76.86 -0.52
CA ALA A 10 -12.64 -76.13 0.69
C ALA A 10 -12.93 -74.63 0.48
N LEU A 11 -13.85 -74.09 1.28
CA LEU A 11 -14.09 -72.65 1.36
C LEU A 11 -12.86 -72.00 2.01
N ALA A 12 -11.99 -71.39 1.19
CA ALA A 12 -10.99 -70.46 1.67
C ALA A 12 -11.68 -69.16 2.07
N ALA A 13 -11.81 -68.93 3.38
CA ALA A 13 -12.25 -67.65 3.92
C ALA A 13 -11.17 -66.58 3.66
N LEU A 14 -11.39 -65.78 2.62
CA LEU A 14 -10.67 -64.53 2.40
C LEU A 14 -11.13 -63.52 3.46
N LEU A 15 -10.27 -63.27 4.46
CA LEU A 15 -10.38 -62.09 5.32
C LEU A 15 -10.28 -60.82 4.46
N PRO A 16 -11.26 -59.91 4.49
CA PRO A 16 -11.03 -58.57 4.00
C PRO A 16 -10.19 -57.85 5.06
N PHE A 17 -8.93 -57.58 4.73
CA PHE A 17 -8.10 -56.59 5.42
C PHE A 17 -8.78 -55.23 5.23
N ALA A 18 -9.64 -54.86 6.17
CA ALA A 18 -10.17 -53.51 6.27
C ALA A 18 -9.00 -52.59 6.62
N LEU A 19 -8.45 -51.94 5.60
CA LEU A 19 -7.58 -50.77 5.70
C LEU A 19 -8.35 -49.64 6.38
N LEU A 20 -8.43 -49.69 7.70
CA LEU A 20 -8.66 -48.52 8.54
C LEU A 20 -7.37 -47.70 8.48
N GLY A 21 -7.23 -46.91 7.41
CA GLY A 21 -6.22 -45.86 7.37
C GLY A 21 -6.47 -44.90 8.55
N PRO A 22 -5.43 -44.46 9.28
CA PRO A 22 -5.61 -43.45 10.30
C PRO A 22 -6.17 -42.21 9.62
N ALA A 23 -7.33 -41.77 10.10
CA ALA A 23 -7.80 -40.42 9.84
C ALA A 23 -6.74 -39.48 10.41
N VAL A 24 -5.83 -39.01 9.57
CA VAL A 24 -4.93 -37.92 9.89
C VAL A 24 -5.81 -36.68 9.93
N PHE A 25 -6.50 -36.47 11.05
CA PHE A 25 -7.01 -35.16 11.38
C PHE A 25 -5.80 -34.25 11.43
N ALA A 26 -5.71 -33.32 10.49
CA ALA A 26 -4.70 -32.25 10.46
C ALA A 26 -4.81 -31.29 11.66
N TYR A 27 -5.51 -31.70 12.72
CA TYR A 27 -5.63 -30.99 13.97
C TYR A 27 -4.53 -31.45 14.92
N ASN A 28 -3.40 -30.76 14.87
CA ASN A 28 -2.46 -30.75 15.97
C ASN A 28 -3.01 -29.77 17.01
N PRO A 29 -3.51 -30.20 18.19
CA PRO A 29 -4.02 -29.28 19.19
C PRO A 29 -2.93 -28.25 19.49
N PRO A 30 -3.23 -26.93 19.50
CA PRO A 30 -2.23 -25.88 19.60
C PRO A 30 -1.53 -25.96 20.96
N THR A 31 -0.46 -26.75 21.00
CA THR A 31 0.36 -27.04 22.16
C THR A 31 1.77 -26.57 21.84
N ASP A 32 2.35 -25.79 22.75
CA ASP A 32 3.71 -25.31 22.64
C ASP A 32 4.45 -25.54 23.96
N GLN A 33 5.79 -25.61 23.90
CA GLN A 33 6.64 -25.82 25.06
C GLN A 33 7.84 -24.88 25.03
N ALA A 34 7.97 -24.09 26.10
CA ALA A 34 9.12 -23.21 26.32
C ALA A 34 9.81 -23.61 27.63
N GLY A 35 10.95 -24.31 27.51
CA GLY A 35 11.66 -24.88 28.65
C GLY A 35 10.77 -25.83 29.45
N ARG A 36 10.49 -25.48 30.71
CA ARG A 36 9.68 -26.27 31.64
C ARG A 36 8.18 -25.99 31.61
N LEU A 37 7.74 -24.99 30.85
CA LEU A 37 6.32 -24.64 30.72
C LEU A 37 5.77 -25.23 29.43
N SER A 38 4.71 -26.04 29.54
CA SER A 38 3.88 -26.43 28.40
C SER A 38 2.58 -25.64 28.44
N VAL A 39 2.12 -25.17 27.28
CA VAL A 39 0.87 -24.43 27.11
C VAL A 39 0.03 -25.16 26.06
N ARG A 40 -1.25 -25.36 26.34
CA ARG A 40 -2.22 -25.91 25.39
C ARG A 40 -3.49 -25.07 25.45
N ILE A 41 -4.06 -24.76 24.29
CA ILE A 41 -5.35 -24.07 24.20
C ILE A 41 -6.46 -25.09 23.96
N GLU A 42 -7.46 -25.10 24.83
CA GLU A 42 -8.69 -25.89 24.72
C GLU A 42 -9.85 -24.93 24.41
N GLY A 43 -10.40 -25.02 23.21
CA GLY A 43 -11.52 -24.17 22.78
C GLY A 43 -12.62 -24.98 22.12
N PRO A 44 -13.68 -24.32 21.64
CA PRO A 44 -14.71 -24.99 20.86
C PRO A 44 -14.08 -25.60 19.59
N ALA A 45 -14.56 -26.78 19.20
CA ALA A 45 -14.11 -27.46 17.98
C ALA A 45 -14.47 -26.66 16.71
N GLU A 46 -15.53 -25.88 16.78
CA GLU A 46 -16.03 -25.04 15.71
C GLU A 46 -16.63 -23.75 16.29
N VAL A 47 -16.50 -22.65 15.54
CA VAL A 47 -17.17 -21.38 15.85
C VAL A 47 -18.08 -21.06 14.67
N THR A 48 -19.40 -21.21 14.88
CA THR A 48 -20.41 -21.06 13.83
C THR A 48 -21.09 -19.70 13.83
N GLU A 49 -20.93 -18.92 14.89
CA GLU A 49 -21.61 -17.64 15.08
C GLU A 49 -20.64 -16.56 15.59
N THR A 50 -20.72 -15.37 15.00
CA THR A 50 -19.94 -14.19 15.42
C THR A 50 -20.70 -13.41 16.49
N GLY A 51 -19.99 -12.68 17.35
CA GLY A 51 -20.62 -11.86 18.42
C GLY A 51 -21.06 -12.65 19.66
N VAL A 52 -21.04 -13.98 19.63
CA VAL A 52 -21.28 -14.85 20.79
C VAL A 52 -19.97 -15.16 21.49
N ALA A 53 -19.95 -14.98 22.81
CA ALA A 53 -18.80 -15.36 23.64
C ALA A 53 -18.78 -16.87 23.85
N LEU A 54 -17.65 -17.50 23.52
CA LEU A 54 -17.42 -18.93 23.65
C LEU A 54 -16.30 -19.20 24.66
N PRO A 55 -16.45 -20.21 25.53
CA PRO A 55 -15.44 -20.51 26.53
C PRO A 55 -14.16 -21.08 25.90
N LEU A 56 -13.02 -20.72 26.47
CA LEU A 56 -11.69 -21.20 26.08
C LEU A 56 -10.83 -21.37 27.32
N GLY A 57 -10.21 -22.54 27.49
CA GLY A 57 -9.25 -22.84 28.55
C GLY A 57 -7.82 -22.77 28.03
N VAL A 58 -6.96 -21.99 28.70
CA VAL A 58 -5.50 -22.09 28.49
C VAL A 58 -4.92 -23.01 29.56
N VAL A 59 -4.56 -24.22 29.17
CA VAL A 59 -3.97 -25.24 30.04
C VAL A 59 -2.47 -25.01 30.13
N LEU A 60 -1.98 -24.82 31.34
CA LEU A 60 -0.57 -24.65 31.65
C LEU A 60 -0.08 -25.84 32.46
N ARG A 61 1.09 -26.38 32.12
CA ARG A 61 1.76 -27.44 32.89
C ARG A 61 3.21 -27.10 33.18
N ASN A 62 3.62 -27.26 34.43
CA ASN A 62 5.01 -27.17 34.85
C ASN A 62 5.67 -28.56 34.82
N GLY A 63 6.48 -28.85 33.81
CA GLY A 63 7.27 -30.08 33.74
C GLY A 63 8.55 -30.08 34.57
N GLY A 64 8.84 -28.99 35.29
CA GLY A 64 10.08 -28.81 36.06
C GLY A 64 9.98 -29.21 37.54
N GLN A 65 11.12 -29.12 38.23
CA GLN A 65 11.27 -29.46 39.65
C GLN A 65 11.16 -28.24 40.59
N SER A 66 10.92 -27.04 40.07
CA SER A 66 10.77 -25.82 40.85
C SER A 66 9.53 -25.04 40.42
N GLN A 67 9.04 -24.20 41.33
CA GLN A 67 7.85 -23.39 41.09
C GLN A 67 8.04 -22.41 39.93
N LEU A 68 7.00 -22.29 39.13
CA LEU A 68 6.83 -21.28 38.10
C LEU A 68 5.87 -20.19 38.58
N ARG A 69 6.18 -18.95 38.22
CA ARG A 69 5.30 -17.78 38.37
C ARG A 69 5.37 -16.98 37.09
N GLY A 70 4.26 -16.44 36.63
CA GLY A 70 4.23 -15.67 35.40
C GLY A 70 2.86 -15.10 35.10
N THR A 71 2.71 -14.65 33.86
CA THR A 71 1.44 -14.17 33.31
C THR A 71 1.18 -14.77 31.94
N VAL A 72 -0.08 -15.06 31.66
CA VAL A 72 -0.57 -15.44 30.34
C VAL A 72 -1.43 -14.31 29.79
N ARG A 73 -1.28 -14.01 28.50
CA ARG A 73 -2.19 -13.12 27.79
C ARG A 73 -2.70 -13.84 26.54
N LEU A 74 -4.02 -13.97 26.43
CA LEU A 74 -4.63 -14.45 25.20
C LEU A 74 -4.68 -13.32 24.18
N ARG A 75 -4.15 -13.56 22.99
CA ARG A 75 -4.21 -12.62 21.86
C ARG A 75 -4.96 -13.28 20.73
N VAL A 76 -5.87 -12.53 20.14
CA VAL A 76 -6.67 -12.93 18.99
C VAL A 76 -6.40 -11.95 17.84
N ILE A 77 -6.89 -12.29 16.64
CA ILE A 77 -6.64 -11.53 15.41
C ILE A 77 -7.92 -10.89 14.89
N ASP A 78 -7.77 -9.99 13.91
CA ASP A 78 -8.88 -9.35 13.21
C ASP A 78 -9.83 -8.63 14.19
N GLN A 79 -11.13 -8.93 14.11
CA GLN A 79 -12.16 -8.36 14.99
C GLN A 79 -12.53 -9.28 16.16
N TRP A 80 -11.76 -10.35 16.39
CA TRP A 80 -11.98 -11.22 17.53
C TRP A 80 -11.67 -10.47 18.83
N LYS A 81 -12.36 -10.86 19.89
CA LYS A 81 -12.10 -10.37 21.24
C LYS A 81 -11.80 -11.55 22.15
N ALA A 82 -10.91 -11.34 23.10
CA ALA A 82 -10.67 -12.25 24.21
C ALA A 82 -11.03 -11.54 25.51
N ASP A 83 -11.61 -12.27 26.44
CA ASP A 83 -11.84 -11.83 27.82
C ASP A 83 -11.27 -12.89 28.80
N PRO A 84 -10.44 -12.51 29.78
CA PRO A 84 -9.86 -11.18 29.93
C PRO A 84 -8.88 -10.82 28.78
N ASP A 85 -8.86 -9.55 28.37
CA ASP A 85 -7.95 -9.01 27.33
C ASP A 85 -6.54 -8.67 27.86
N GLY A 86 -6.39 -8.75 29.18
CA GLY A 86 -5.20 -8.46 29.96
C GLY A 86 -4.37 -9.68 30.33
N ALA A 87 -3.34 -9.43 31.13
CA ALA A 87 -2.46 -10.47 31.65
C ALA A 87 -3.07 -11.17 32.86
N VAL A 88 -3.26 -12.48 32.78
CA VAL A 88 -3.72 -13.34 33.89
C VAL A 88 -2.49 -13.93 34.57
N ARG A 89 -2.33 -13.69 35.88
CA ARG A 89 -1.23 -14.25 36.67
C ARG A 89 -1.45 -15.74 36.95
N PHE A 90 -0.37 -16.51 36.96
CA PHE A 90 -0.39 -17.89 37.40
C PHE A 90 0.80 -18.22 38.31
N GLN A 91 0.63 -19.29 39.07
CA GLN A 91 1.67 -19.90 39.88
C GLN A 91 1.47 -21.41 39.80
N LEU A 92 2.54 -22.15 39.46
CA LEU A 92 2.51 -23.60 39.31
C LEU A 92 3.68 -24.22 40.08
N GLY A 93 3.39 -25.09 41.03
CA GLY A 93 4.35 -25.99 41.64
C GLY A 93 4.94 -27.00 40.65
N PRO A 94 5.94 -27.79 41.07
CA PRO A 94 6.51 -28.87 40.26
C PRO A 94 5.44 -29.88 39.84
N GLY A 95 5.38 -30.21 38.54
CA GLY A 95 4.40 -31.15 38.00
C GLY A 95 2.96 -30.62 37.91
N GLU A 96 2.67 -29.43 38.45
CA GLU A 96 1.32 -28.90 38.53
C GLU A 96 0.77 -28.53 37.15
N THR A 97 -0.54 -28.72 36.99
CA THR A 97 -1.33 -28.28 35.84
C THR A 97 -2.43 -27.35 36.31
N ALA A 98 -2.66 -26.24 35.62
CA ALA A 98 -3.80 -25.35 35.84
C ALA A 98 -4.48 -25.01 34.52
N VAL A 99 -5.77 -24.69 34.59
CA VAL A 99 -6.54 -24.16 33.46
C VAL A 99 -6.91 -22.72 33.77
N LEU A 100 -6.46 -21.79 32.94
CA LEU A 100 -6.84 -20.39 33.02
C LEU A 100 -8.07 -20.16 32.12
N PRO A 101 -9.21 -19.71 32.67
CA PRO A 101 -10.41 -19.49 31.88
C PRO A 101 -10.29 -18.18 31.08
N PHE A 102 -10.68 -18.27 29.82
CA PHE A 102 -10.92 -17.14 28.93
C PHE A 102 -12.27 -17.36 28.22
N SER A 103 -12.77 -16.32 27.59
CA SER A 103 -13.76 -16.42 26.53
C SER A 103 -13.24 -15.73 25.27
N ILE A 104 -13.68 -16.20 24.11
CA ILE A 104 -13.44 -15.57 22.82
C ILE A 104 -14.75 -15.20 22.18
N THR A 105 -14.81 -14.04 21.54
CA THR A 105 -15.97 -13.62 20.74
C THR A 105 -15.53 -13.47 19.30
N GLY A 106 -16.17 -14.23 18.39
CA GLY A 106 -15.88 -14.18 16.96
C GLY A 106 -16.17 -12.81 16.37
N GLY A 107 -15.22 -12.26 15.62
CA GLY A 107 -15.42 -11.05 14.82
C GLY A 107 -16.01 -11.35 13.44
N ASP A 108 -16.32 -10.32 12.65
CA ASP A 108 -16.76 -10.50 11.26
C ASP A 108 -15.62 -11.09 10.40
N LEU A 109 -15.73 -12.36 10.04
CA LEU A 109 -14.74 -13.11 9.25
C LEU A 109 -14.48 -12.53 7.86
N HIS A 110 -15.40 -11.69 7.37
CA HIS A 110 -15.23 -10.99 6.10
C HIS A 110 -14.34 -9.75 6.22
N ARG A 111 -13.92 -9.36 7.44
CA ARG A 111 -13.11 -8.18 7.71
C ARG A 111 -11.81 -8.62 8.37
N GLN A 112 -10.75 -8.68 7.57
CA GLN A 112 -9.46 -9.23 7.99
C GLN A 112 -8.41 -8.14 8.08
N CYS A 113 -7.51 -8.23 9.06
CA CYS A 113 -6.36 -7.36 9.27
C CYS A 113 -5.13 -8.22 9.56
N VAL A 114 -4.23 -8.34 8.58
CA VAL A 114 -2.92 -8.94 8.80
C VAL A 114 -1.94 -7.85 9.23
N ALA A 115 -1.22 -8.08 10.32
CA ALA A 115 -0.20 -7.18 10.83
C ALA A 115 1.11 -7.95 11.00
N TRP A 116 2.19 -7.38 10.49
CA TRP A 116 3.54 -7.94 10.59
C TRP A 116 4.36 -7.20 11.65
N SER A 117 5.38 -7.85 12.18
CA SER A 117 6.26 -7.29 13.21
C SER A 117 7.08 -6.08 12.74
N GLY A 118 7.26 -5.92 11.42
CA GLY A 118 7.86 -4.73 10.81
C GLY A 118 6.95 -3.49 10.82
N GLY A 119 5.70 -3.64 11.26
CA GLY A 119 4.71 -2.57 11.32
C GLY A 119 3.83 -2.48 10.07
N GLU A 120 4.04 -3.34 9.08
CA GLU A 120 3.16 -3.45 7.92
C GLU A 120 1.79 -3.97 8.33
N ARG A 121 0.75 -3.45 7.67
CA ARG A 121 -0.64 -3.82 7.92
C ARG A 121 -1.42 -3.87 6.62
N VAL A 122 -2.24 -4.90 6.46
CA VAL A 122 -3.17 -5.03 5.35
C VAL A 122 -4.55 -5.34 5.89
N TRP A 123 -5.52 -4.49 5.55
CA TRP A 123 -6.93 -4.69 5.81
C TRP A 123 -7.64 -5.10 4.52
N VAL A 124 -8.50 -6.10 4.60
CA VAL A 124 -9.31 -6.57 3.47
C VAL A 124 -10.76 -6.66 3.91
N ASN A 125 -11.65 -6.07 3.11
CA ASN A 125 -13.09 -6.20 3.28
C ASN A 125 -13.66 -7.13 2.22
N ARG A 126 -14.21 -8.26 2.63
CA ARG A 126 -15.01 -9.19 1.82
C ARG A 126 -16.49 -9.12 2.19
N GLY A 127 -16.87 -8.26 3.13
CA GLY A 127 -18.23 -8.06 3.58
C GLY A 127 -18.97 -7.09 2.67
N GLN A 128 -20.29 -7.20 2.64
CA GLN A 128 -21.15 -6.41 1.74
C GLN A 128 -21.26 -4.92 2.14
N THR A 129 -20.83 -4.57 3.35
CA THR A 129 -20.97 -3.21 3.89
C THR A 129 -19.61 -2.54 4.01
N ASP A 130 -19.59 -1.21 3.86
CA ASP A 130 -18.39 -0.40 4.08
C ASP A 130 -17.81 -0.67 5.48
N TRP A 131 -16.52 -0.95 5.55
CA TRP A 131 -15.80 -1.15 6.81
C TRP A 131 -14.90 0.07 7.10
N PRO A 132 -15.17 0.83 8.19
CA PRO A 132 -14.27 1.90 8.61
C PRO A 132 -12.97 1.36 9.21
N VAL A 133 -11.84 1.80 8.66
CA VAL A 133 -10.49 1.57 9.14
C VAL A 133 -9.82 2.93 9.34
N GLY A 134 -9.83 3.42 10.58
CA GLY A 134 -9.45 4.80 10.89
C GLY A 134 -10.33 5.79 10.12
N GLU A 135 -9.72 6.70 9.37
CA GLU A 135 -10.41 7.66 8.48
C GLU A 135 -10.74 7.08 7.10
N THR A 136 -10.32 5.85 6.80
CA THR A 136 -10.49 5.23 5.49
C THR A 136 -11.70 4.29 5.49
N LEU A 137 -12.57 4.42 4.49
CA LEU A 137 -13.69 3.50 4.28
C LEU A 137 -13.31 2.43 3.26
N LEU A 138 -13.43 1.16 3.64
CA LEU A 138 -13.20 0.01 2.77
C LEU A 138 -14.54 -0.53 2.26
N PRO A 139 -14.93 -0.29 1.00
CA PRO A 139 -16.14 -0.88 0.43
C PRO A 139 -16.02 -2.41 0.26
N GLU A 140 -17.08 -3.07 -0.22
CA GLU A 140 -17.02 -4.50 -0.54
C GLU A 140 -15.85 -4.80 -1.50
N TYR A 141 -15.08 -5.86 -1.19
CA TYR A 141 -13.87 -6.29 -1.91
C TYR A 141 -12.73 -5.26 -1.97
N ALA A 142 -12.71 -4.31 -1.04
CA ALA A 142 -11.63 -3.36 -0.86
C ALA A 142 -10.44 -3.94 -0.11
N PHE A 143 -9.31 -3.23 -0.22
CA PHE A 143 -8.20 -3.38 0.69
C PHE A 143 -7.54 -2.04 0.98
N LEU A 144 -6.85 -1.97 2.11
CA LEU A 144 -5.87 -0.93 2.43
C LEU A 144 -4.60 -1.64 2.89
N ALA A 145 -3.48 -1.24 2.34
CA ALA A 145 -2.15 -1.68 2.73
C ALA A 145 -1.35 -0.47 3.19
N GLU A 146 -0.69 -0.59 4.33
CA GLU A 146 0.20 0.41 4.90
C GLU A 146 1.49 -0.27 5.33
N ALA A 147 2.62 0.28 4.92
CA ALA A 147 3.94 -0.23 5.27
C ALA A 147 4.86 0.94 5.63
N PRO A 148 5.49 0.96 6.82
CA PRO A 148 6.55 1.91 7.10
C PRO A 148 7.72 1.68 6.15
N CYS A 149 8.31 2.75 5.65
CA CYS A 149 9.51 2.72 4.84
C CYS A 149 10.47 3.82 5.29
N GLY A 150 11.76 3.72 4.92
CA GLY A 150 12.78 4.68 5.39
C GLY A 150 12.48 6.15 5.04
N SER A 151 11.65 6.39 4.01
CA SER A 151 11.24 7.72 3.56
C SER A 151 9.81 8.11 3.93
N GLY A 152 9.11 7.32 4.76
CA GLY A 152 7.75 7.62 5.21
C GLY A 152 6.87 6.37 5.35
N THR A 153 5.65 6.43 4.82
CA THR A 153 4.73 5.28 4.81
C THR A 153 4.27 5.05 3.38
N LEU A 154 4.51 3.85 2.87
CA LEU A 154 3.88 3.39 1.65
C LEU A 154 2.42 3.05 1.96
N ARG A 155 1.51 3.57 1.15
CA ARG A 155 0.07 3.27 1.27
C ARG A 155 -0.48 2.85 -0.08
N ALA A 156 -1.32 1.84 -0.13
CA ALA A 156 -2.05 1.47 -1.34
C ALA A 156 -3.44 0.97 -0.96
N GLY A 157 -4.42 1.17 -1.84
CA GLY A 157 -5.74 0.64 -1.54
C GLY A 157 -6.78 0.90 -2.61
N ILE A 158 -7.88 0.15 -2.46
CA ILE A 158 -9.16 0.40 -3.12
C ILE A 158 -10.09 0.86 -2.01
N VAL A 159 -10.51 2.12 -2.02
CA VAL A 159 -11.18 2.74 -0.88
C VAL A 159 -12.35 3.60 -1.33
N ARG A 160 -13.30 3.88 -0.44
CA ARG A 160 -14.31 4.89 -0.69
C ARG A 160 -13.79 6.25 -0.26
N ARG A 161 -13.73 7.19 -1.19
CA ARG A 161 -13.34 8.58 -0.96
C ARG A 161 -14.33 9.50 -1.65
N GLN A 162 -14.87 10.48 -0.91
CA GLN A 162 -15.88 11.43 -1.42
C GLN A 162 -17.07 10.70 -2.10
N GLY A 163 -17.46 9.54 -1.55
CA GLY A 163 -18.55 8.70 -2.05
C GLY A 163 -18.21 7.81 -3.25
N VAL A 164 -17.00 7.93 -3.84
CA VAL A 164 -16.56 7.15 -5.00
C VAL A 164 -15.56 6.07 -4.56
N ILE A 165 -15.65 4.87 -5.14
CA ILE A 165 -14.60 3.85 -4.99
C ILE A 165 -13.43 4.23 -5.88
N VAL A 166 -12.27 4.44 -5.27
CA VAL A 166 -11.05 4.88 -5.94
C VAL A 166 -9.91 3.91 -5.67
N GLU A 167 -8.89 3.97 -6.51
CA GLU A 167 -7.63 3.26 -6.28
C GLU A 167 -6.50 4.26 -6.10
N PHE A 168 -5.54 3.92 -5.25
CA PHE A 168 -4.33 4.69 -5.12
C PHE A 168 -3.16 3.83 -4.67
N ALA A 169 -1.96 4.31 -4.96
CA ALA A 169 -0.73 3.90 -4.29
C ALA A 169 0.16 5.13 -4.11
N HIS A 170 0.68 5.33 -2.92
CA HIS A 170 1.46 6.50 -2.54
C HIS A 170 2.77 6.07 -1.87
N SER A 171 3.87 6.67 -2.30
CA SER A 171 5.16 6.62 -1.63
C SER A 171 5.80 8.01 -1.64
N ALA A 172 6.94 8.16 -0.95
CA ALA A 172 7.73 9.38 -0.99
C ALA A 172 8.26 9.74 -2.39
N GLU A 173 8.27 8.80 -3.34
CA GLU A 173 8.86 9.00 -4.67
C GLU A 173 7.83 9.11 -5.79
N GLN A 174 6.62 8.59 -5.60
CA GLN A 174 5.59 8.60 -6.63
C GLN A 174 4.19 8.46 -6.04
N SER A 175 3.19 8.87 -6.81
CA SER A 175 1.78 8.65 -6.50
C SER A 175 1.05 8.12 -7.72
N TYR A 176 0.37 6.99 -7.57
CA TYR A 176 -0.65 6.49 -8.49
C TYR A 176 -2.02 6.80 -7.91
N VAL A 177 -2.91 7.31 -8.77
CA VAL A 177 -4.29 7.64 -8.41
C VAL A 177 -5.22 7.22 -9.54
N ASN A 178 -6.41 6.75 -9.21
CA ASN A 178 -7.45 6.43 -10.19
C ASN A 178 -8.84 6.70 -9.63
N GLY A 179 -9.52 7.70 -10.20
CA GLY A 179 -10.89 8.06 -9.87
C GLY A 179 -11.96 7.19 -10.55
N ARG A 180 -11.56 6.11 -11.25
CA ARG A 180 -12.41 5.11 -11.89
C ARG A 180 -13.48 5.65 -12.85
N GLN A 181 -13.15 6.69 -13.61
CA GLN A 181 -13.98 7.18 -14.72
C GLN A 181 -14.24 6.10 -15.80
N TRP A 182 -13.37 5.09 -15.90
CA TRP A 182 -13.62 3.97 -16.80
C TRP A 182 -14.74 3.07 -16.25
N ALA A 183 -15.66 2.66 -17.13
CA ALA A 183 -16.68 1.68 -16.80
C ALA A 183 -16.01 0.32 -16.55
N ASP A 184 -15.63 0.07 -15.30
CA ASP A 184 -15.50 -1.29 -14.79
C ASP A 184 -16.82 -2.04 -15.12
N PRO A 185 -16.77 -3.28 -15.64
CA PRO A 185 -17.97 -4.10 -15.83
C PRO A 185 -18.85 -4.19 -14.57
N SER A 186 -18.25 -3.99 -13.39
CA SER A 186 -18.99 -3.82 -12.15
C SER A 186 -19.46 -2.36 -11.97
N PRO A 187 -20.77 -2.07 -12.10
CA PRO A 187 -21.31 -0.72 -11.87
C PRO A 187 -21.13 -0.24 -10.42
N LEU A 188 -20.92 -1.16 -9.47
CA LEU A 188 -20.63 -0.84 -8.07
C LEU A 188 -19.28 -0.16 -7.87
N ARG A 189 -18.39 -0.30 -8.86
CA ARG A 189 -16.98 0.10 -8.79
C ARG A 189 -16.63 1.24 -9.73
N SER A 190 -17.54 1.66 -10.58
CA SER A 190 -17.32 2.73 -11.54
C SER A 190 -17.66 4.10 -10.95
N ASN A 191 -17.12 5.15 -11.58
CA ASN A 191 -17.50 6.54 -11.36
C ASN A 191 -18.30 7.01 -12.59
N PRO A 192 -19.60 6.64 -12.69
CA PRO A 192 -20.37 6.76 -13.93
C PRO A 192 -20.63 8.21 -14.34
N ASP A 193 -20.74 9.11 -13.36
CA ASP A 193 -20.61 10.55 -13.56
C ASP A 193 -19.20 10.94 -13.12
N PRO A 194 -18.25 11.26 -14.01
CA PRO A 194 -16.81 11.33 -13.74
C PRO A 194 -16.44 12.52 -12.85
N ARG A 195 -16.85 12.45 -11.58
CA ARG A 195 -16.60 13.42 -10.55
C ARG A 195 -15.10 13.41 -10.22
N PRO A 196 -14.40 14.55 -10.31
CA PRO A 196 -13.00 14.63 -9.92
C PRO A 196 -12.85 14.37 -8.41
N ILE A 197 -11.94 13.47 -8.05
CA ILE A 197 -11.63 13.12 -6.65
C ILE A 197 -10.28 13.72 -6.27
N ASP A 198 -10.20 14.28 -5.07
CA ASP A 198 -8.95 14.84 -4.52
C ASP A 198 -8.11 13.77 -3.82
N PHE A 199 -6.93 13.48 -4.37
CA PHE A 199 -5.95 12.53 -3.86
C PHE A 199 -4.81 13.16 -3.04
N GLY A 200 -5.05 14.33 -2.43
CA GLY A 200 -4.00 15.08 -1.73
C GLY A 200 -3.25 16.02 -2.68
N GLY A 201 -4.02 16.81 -3.43
CA GLY A 201 -3.48 17.77 -4.40
C GLY A 201 -3.37 17.25 -5.83
N VAL A 202 -3.72 15.98 -6.06
CA VAL A 202 -3.97 15.43 -7.41
C VAL A 202 -5.47 15.24 -7.55
N ILE A 203 -6.12 16.04 -8.40
CA ILE A 203 -7.58 16.07 -8.49
C ILE A 203 -8.00 15.56 -9.87
N THR A 204 -8.58 14.38 -9.94
CA THR A 204 -8.89 13.70 -11.21
C THR A 204 -10.01 12.67 -11.06
N ALA A 205 -10.75 12.42 -12.15
CA ALA A 205 -11.65 11.27 -12.27
C ALA A 205 -10.98 10.08 -12.99
N GLY A 206 -9.90 10.32 -13.75
CA GLY A 206 -9.16 9.29 -14.47
C GLY A 206 -8.00 8.70 -13.66
N GLY A 207 -7.25 7.82 -14.31
CA GLY A 207 -6.08 7.14 -13.75
C GLY A 207 -4.76 7.72 -14.24
N CYS A 208 -3.85 8.06 -13.33
CA CYS A 208 -2.49 8.47 -13.66
C CYS A 208 -1.49 8.15 -12.55
N ARG A 209 -0.22 8.04 -12.94
CA ARG A 209 0.94 8.06 -12.07
C ARG A 209 1.62 9.41 -12.19
N ILE A 210 2.01 9.98 -11.06
CA ILE A 210 2.83 11.19 -10.99
C ILE A 210 4.08 10.95 -10.16
N ARG A 211 5.18 11.60 -10.54
CA ARG A 211 6.43 11.54 -9.77
C ARG A 211 7.30 12.78 -10.03
N PRO A 212 8.05 13.28 -9.04
CA PRO A 212 9.14 14.21 -9.30
C PRO A 212 10.28 13.49 -10.03
N HIS A 213 10.83 14.12 -11.05
CA HIS A 213 12.03 13.64 -11.75
C HIS A 213 12.83 14.83 -12.27
N ALA A 214 14.11 14.93 -11.90
CA ALA A 214 15.02 15.98 -12.36
C ALA A 214 14.49 17.42 -12.20
N GLY A 215 13.77 17.71 -11.11
CA GLY A 215 13.16 19.03 -10.87
C GLY A 215 11.89 19.30 -11.69
N GLN A 216 11.36 18.28 -12.36
CA GLN A 216 10.12 18.31 -13.13
C GLN A 216 9.07 17.40 -12.49
N LEU A 217 7.79 17.70 -12.66
CA LEU A 217 6.72 16.74 -12.34
C LEU A 217 6.40 15.97 -13.60
N GLU A 218 6.63 14.65 -13.57
CA GLU A 218 6.23 13.73 -14.64
C GLU A 218 4.85 13.16 -14.32
N ILE A 219 3.97 13.18 -15.32
CA ILE A 219 2.60 12.65 -15.25
C ILE A 219 2.44 11.65 -16.38
N ALA A 220 2.11 10.40 -16.05
CA ALA A 220 1.81 9.33 -17.00
C ALA A 220 0.38 8.82 -16.77
N PRO A 221 -0.57 8.96 -17.72
CA PRO A 221 -1.87 8.34 -17.60
C PRO A 221 -1.74 6.81 -17.61
N LEU A 222 -2.80 6.14 -17.13
CA LEU A 222 -2.90 4.70 -17.30
C LEU A 222 -2.97 4.33 -18.80
N PRO A 223 -2.31 3.23 -19.21
CA PRO A 223 -2.46 2.70 -20.54
C PRO A 223 -3.89 2.19 -20.76
N GLY A 224 -4.37 2.25 -22.00
CA GLY A 224 -5.68 1.74 -22.37
C GLY A 224 -6.17 2.37 -23.67
N GLU A 225 -6.28 1.56 -24.73
CA GLU A 225 -6.67 1.99 -26.08
C GLU A 225 -8.06 2.65 -26.17
N HIS A 226 -8.86 2.52 -25.11
CA HIS A 226 -10.20 3.09 -25.05
C HIS A 226 -10.42 4.04 -23.87
N ALA A 227 -9.41 4.30 -23.03
CA ALA A 227 -9.60 5.13 -21.84
C ALA A 227 -10.03 6.55 -22.23
N PRO A 228 -11.19 7.07 -21.76
CA PRO A 228 -11.67 8.38 -22.17
C PRO A 228 -10.71 9.46 -21.69
N ALA A 229 -10.67 10.56 -22.45
CA ALA A 229 -9.97 11.74 -21.99
C ALA A 229 -10.52 12.18 -20.61
N PHE A 230 -9.63 12.59 -19.73
CA PHE A 230 -10.00 13.03 -18.39
C PHE A 230 -9.31 14.34 -18.01
N TRP A 231 -9.89 15.00 -17.02
CA TRP A 231 -9.37 16.25 -16.48
C TRP A 231 -8.49 15.96 -15.26
N LEU A 232 -7.28 16.49 -15.27
CA LEU A 232 -6.36 16.47 -14.14
C LEU A 232 -6.12 17.90 -13.66
N LYS A 233 -6.39 18.18 -12.38
CA LYS A 233 -5.96 19.42 -11.72
C LYS A 233 -4.89 19.07 -10.70
N ILE A 234 -3.79 19.82 -10.72
CA ILE A 234 -2.71 19.73 -9.73
C ILE A 234 -2.81 20.95 -8.81
N ASP A 235 -2.94 20.69 -7.51
CA ASP A 235 -2.84 21.69 -6.44
C ASP A 235 -1.40 21.68 -5.91
N TRP A 236 -0.56 22.50 -6.54
CA TRP A 236 0.90 22.45 -6.38
C TRP A 236 1.37 22.52 -4.91
N PRO A 237 0.87 23.44 -4.06
CA PRO A 237 1.29 23.54 -2.66
C PRO A 237 0.90 22.33 -1.80
N ARG A 238 -0.05 21.50 -2.25
CA ARG A 238 -0.52 20.31 -1.53
C ARG A 238 0.14 19.02 -1.99
N LEU A 239 1.00 19.08 -3.01
CA LEU A 239 1.80 17.93 -3.39
C LEU A 239 2.73 17.53 -2.23
N PRO A 240 3.02 16.22 -2.09
CA PRO A 240 3.92 15.71 -1.06
C PRO A 240 5.38 16.11 -1.28
N TRP A 241 5.70 16.76 -2.42
CA TRP A 241 7.04 17.17 -2.80
C TRP A 241 7.16 18.68 -2.84
N GLN A 242 8.25 19.20 -2.28
CA GLN A 242 8.63 20.60 -2.47
C GLN A 242 9.24 20.78 -3.85
N MET A 243 8.52 21.46 -4.73
CA MET A 243 8.95 21.66 -6.12
C MET A 243 8.79 23.12 -6.54
N PRO A 244 9.69 23.64 -7.41
CA PRO A 244 9.54 24.98 -7.96
C PRO A 244 8.25 25.10 -8.76
N LEU A 245 7.60 26.26 -8.73
CA LEU A 245 6.41 26.50 -9.55
C LEU A 245 6.71 26.23 -11.03
N PRO A 246 5.84 25.49 -11.73
CA PRO A 246 6.09 25.12 -13.11
C PRO A 246 5.97 26.34 -14.03
N GLN A 247 6.89 26.43 -14.99
CA GLN A 247 6.93 27.53 -15.97
C GLN A 247 6.52 27.09 -17.37
N HIS A 248 6.55 25.77 -17.64
CA HIS A 248 6.23 25.17 -18.93
C HIS A 248 5.47 23.87 -18.73
N VAL A 249 4.65 23.49 -19.72
CA VAL A 249 4.06 22.16 -19.83
C VAL A 249 4.49 21.57 -21.16
N ASP A 250 5.16 20.42 -21.11
CA ASP A 250 5.49 19.63 -22.29
C ASP A 250 4.58 18.40 -22.33
N VAL A 251 4.00 18.12 -23.49
CA VAL A 251 3.28 16.88 -23.76
C VAL A 251 4.16 16.03 -24.67
N LEU A 252 4.60 14.90 -24.15
CA LEU A 252 5.28 13.88 -24.95
C LEU A 252 4.23 12.95 -25.56
N ALA A 253 4.13 12.96 -26.88
CA ALA A 253 3.35 11.98 -27.62
C ALA A 253 4.09 10.63 -27.71
N GLU A 254 3.36 9.58 -28.08
CA GLU A 254 3.90 8.22 -28.15
C GLU A 254 5.03 8.07 -29.19
N ASP A 255 5.01 8.86 -30.26
CA ASP A 255 6.05 8.92 -31.28
C ASP A 255 7.32 9.68 -30.83
N GLY A 256 7.35 10.13 -29.57
CA GLY A 256 8.44 10.92 -29.00
C GLY A 256 8.39 12.40 -29.36
N SER A 257 7.39 12.85 -30.12
CA SER A 257 7.22 14.28 -30.41
C SER A 257 6.81 15.05 -29.17
N VAL A 258 7.33 16.27 -29.04
CA VAL A 258 7.06 17.15 -27.90
C VAL A 258 6.24 18.34 -28.36
N GLN A 259 5.11 18.54 -27.70
CA GLN A 259 4.32 19.76 -27.82
C GLN A 259 4.48 20.58 -26.53
N SER A 260 5.15 21.73 -26.63
CA SER A 260 5.37 22.66 -25.52
C SER A 260 4.30 23.74 -25.48
N GLY A 261 3.76 24.03 -24.29
CA GLY A 261 2.81 25.11 -24.02
C GLY A 261 3.20 25.97 -22.82
N ASP A 262 2.71 27.21 -22.78
CA ASP A 262 2.85 28.09 -21.61
C ASP A 262 1.69 27.81 -20.63
N PRO A 263 1.97 27.29 -19.41
CA PRO A 263 0.96 27.02 -18.40
C PRO A 263 0.14 28.27 -18.03
N ARG A 264 0.65 29.49 -18.28
CA ARG A 264 -0.03 30.76 -18.02
C ARG A 264 -0.88 31.25 -19.19
N ARG A 265 -0.46 31.08 -20.45
CA ARG A 265 -1.33 31.45 -21.61
C ARG A 265 -2.50 30.48 -21.77
N ASP A 266 -2.33 29.24 -21.31
CA ASP A 266 -3.42 28.26 -21.19
C ASP A 266 -4.23 28.42 -19.89
N ALA A 267 -3.83 29.34 -19.00
CA ALA A 267 -4.49 29.64 -17.72
C ALA A 267 -5.05 31.08 -17.67
N GLY A 268 -6.37 31.18 -17.66
CA GLY A 268 -7.03 32.37 -17.13
C GLY A 268 -6.62 32.58 -15.67
N THR A 269 -6.14 33.79 -15.38
CA THR A 269 -5.90 34.42 -14.07
C THR A 269 -5.98 33.53 -12.82
N GLY A 270 -4.81 33.22 -12.24
CA GLY A 270 -4.62 33.43 -10.81
C GLY A 270 -4.91 32.28 -9.83
N VAL A 271 -4.79 31.01 -10.22
CA VAL A 271 -4.46 29.87 -9.34
C VAL A 271 -3.79 28.84 -10.25
N PHE A 272 -2.64 28.25 -9.90
CA PHE A 272 -2.10 27.08 -10.63
C PHE A 272 -3.07 25.91 -10.43
N GLY A 273 -4.12 25.87 -11.25
CA GLY A 273 -5.30 25.09 -10.97
C GLY A 273 -6.28 25.10 -12.12
N ARG A 274 -5.81 24.94 -13.36
CA ARG A 274 -6.68 24.58 -14.48
C ARG A 274 -6.58 23.08 -14.76
N ARG A 275 -7.72 22.52 -15.13
CA ARG A 275 -7.85 21.14 -15.57
C ARG A 275 -6.99 20.97 -16.83
N VAL A 276 -6.08 20.00 -16.81
CA VAL A 276 -5.34 19.53 -17.98
C VAL A 276 -6.13 18.38 -18.56
N ARG A 277 -6.59 18.50 -19.81
CA ARG A 277 -7.21 17.37 -20.51
C ARG A 277 -6.10 16.42 -20.89
N ILE A 278 -6.10 15.24 -20.32
CA ILE A 278 -5.24 14.15 -20.74
C ILE A 278 -5.99 13.41 -21.86
N PRO A 279 -5.46 13.38 -23.10
CA PRO A 279 -6.10 12.63 -24.18
C PRO A 279 -6.05 11.12 -23.90
N PRO A 280 -6.93 10.32 -24.54
CA PRO A 280 -6.81 8.87 -24.52
C PRO A 280 -5.40 8.44 -24.99
N PRO A 281 -4.82 7.36 -24.44
CA PRO A 281 -3.72 6.65 -25.08
C PRO A 281 -4.15 6.24 -26.50
N MET A 282 -3.36 6.54 -27.53
CA MET A 282 -3.69 6.10 -28.90
C MET A 282 -2.82 4.88 -29.21
N ASN A 283 -3.35 3.66 -29.05
CA ASN A 283 -2.64 2.38 -29.29
C ASN A 283 -1.53 2.06 -28.27
N GLY A 284 -1.91 1.89 -26.99
CA GLY A 284 -1.07 1.18 -26.01
C GLY A 284 0.15 1.91 -25.45
N GLY A 285 0.41 3.18 -25.80
CA GLY A 285 1.55 3.96 -25.33
C GLY A 285 1.31 4.86 -24.11
N GLN A 286 2.40 5.39 -23.53
CA GLN A 286 2.40 6.30 -22.37
C GLN A 286 2.51 7.76 -22.82
N VAL A 287 1.58 8.63 -22.42
CA VAL A 287 1.72 10.10 -22.56
C VAL A 287 2.48 10.63 -21.34
N VAL A 288 3.70 11.13 -21.50
CA VAL A 288 4.44 11.75 -20.38
C VAL A 288 4.28 13.27 -20.46
N ARG A 289 3.56 13.88 -19.50
CA ARG A 289 3.61 15.34 -19.34
C ARG A 289 4.71 15.73 -18.37
N ARG A 290 5.58 16.66 -18.76
CA ARG A 290 6.63 17.24 -17.91
C ARG A 290 6.29 18.68 -17.56
N LEU A 291 6.38 19.01 -16.28
CA LEU A 291 6.26 20.38 -15.78
C LEU A 291 7.61 20.83 -15.24
N ALA A 292 8.31 21.72 -15.93
CA ALA A 292 9.65 22.15 -15.55
C ALA A 292 9.69 23.45 -14.75
N GLY A 293 10.51 23.50 -13.69
CA GLY A 293 10.89 24.72 -13.00
C GLY A 293 12.32 25.13 -13.31
N SER A 294 12.57 26.40 -13.64
CA SER A 294 13.94 26.89 -13.84
C SER A 294 14.61 27.23 -12.50
N ARG A 295 15.84 26.73 -12.29
CA ARG A 295 16.72 27.29 -11.26
C ARG A 295 17.21 28.65 -11.75
N ARG A 296 16.82 29.75 -11.09
CA ARG A 296 17.55 31.01 -11.24
C ARG A 296 18.96 30.79 -10.71
N ARG A 297 19.95 30.65 -11.60
CA ARG A 297 21.33 30.97 -11.24
C ARG A 297 21.34 32.45 -10.88
N ARG A 298 21.54 32.78 -9.60
CA ARG A 298 22.14 34.07 -9.26
C ARG A 298 23.52 34.06 -9.91
N LEU A 299 23.71 34.81 -10.98
CA LEU A 299 25.03 35.21 -11.41
C LEU A 299 25.58 36.10 -10.29
N GLY A 300 26.39 35.50 -9.43
CA GLY A 300 27.23 36.22 -8.48
C GLY A 300 28.26 37.01 -9.25
N PHE A 301 28.35 38.30 -8.94
CA PHE A 301 29.48 39.15 -9.28
C PHE A 301 30.79 38.53 -8.77
N GLY A 302 31.83 38.63 -9.59
CA GLY A 302 33.22 38.49 -9.18
C GLY A 302 33.87 37.18 -9.61
N GLN A 303 34.65 37.23 -10.69
CA GLN A 303 36.08 36.88 -10.69
C GLN A 303 36.65 37.03 -12.11
N THR A 304 37.68 37.86 -12.21
CA THR A 304 38.52 38.14 -13.37
C THR A 304 39.32 36.88 -13.77
N PRO A 305 39.47 36.54 -15.06
CA PRO A 305 40.29 35.40 -15.47
C PRO A 305 41.78 35.78 -15.57
N PRO A 306 42.73 34.87 -15.24
CA PRO A 306 44.15 35.12 -15.39
C PRO A 306 44.66 34.72 -16.79
N GLY A 307 45.24 35.72 -17.47
CA GLY A 307 46.52 35.68 -18.19
C GLY A 307 46.84 34.58 -19.22
N LYS A 308 47.06 35.01 -20.48
CA LYS A 308 48.27 34.73 -21.30
C LYS A 308 48.29 35.64 -22.57
N PRO A 309 49.44 35.86 -23.24
CA PRO A 309 50.02 37.20 -23.30
C PRO A 309 50.15 37.84 -24.70
N ALA A 310 50.33 39.17 -24.66
CA ALA A 310 51.12 40.04 -25.53
C ALA A 310 51.11 39.86 -27.06
N ARG A 311 50.57 40.88 -27.75
CA ARG A 311 51.23 41.45 -28.92
C ARG A 311 51.15 42.98 -28.88
N CYS A 312 52.32 43.59 -28.71
CA CYS A 312 52.56 45.01 -28.90
C CYS A 312 52.65 45.31 -30.40
N SER A 313 51.90 46.32 -30.83
CA SER A 313 52.21 47.12 -32.02
C SER A 313 51.75 48.56 -31.71
N ARG A 314 52.71 49.38 -31.29
CA ARG A 314 52.64 50.87 -31.25
C ARG A 314 52.72 51.42 -32.70
N PRO A 315 52.60 52.75 -32.97
CA PRO A 315 52.38 53.89 -32.05
C PRO A 315 51.35 54.96 -32.50
N ALA A 316 50.91 55.77 -31.53
CA ALA A 316 50.40 57.16 -31.54
C ALA A 316 49.28 57.20 -30.48
N ASP A 317 49.27 57.99 -29.41
CA ASP A 317 49.90 59.25 -29.09
C ASP A 317 50.22 59.28 -27.60
N CYS A 318 51.24 60.07 -27.23
CA CYS A 318 51.61 60.33 -25.85
C CYS A 318 51.53 61.84 -25.62
N PRO A 319 50.63 62.38 -24.78
CA PRO A 319 50.73 63.77 -24.36
C PRO A 319 51.69 63.91 -23.19
N LYS A 320 52.58 64.91 -23.31
CA LYS A 320 53.57 65.32 -22.32
C LYS A 320 52.93 66.04 -21.12
N ARG A 321 53.42 65.68 -19.93
CA ARG A 321 53.70 66.46 -18.70
C ARG A 321 53.02 67.85 -18.48
N THR A 322 52.19 67.91 -17.43
CA THR A 322 52.16 68.81 -16.21
C THR A 322 52.76 70.23 -16.24
N PRO A 323 52.50 71.10 -15.22
CA PRO A 323 51.30 71.56 -14.45
C PRO A 323 51.24 73.14 -14.51
N PRO A 324 50.78 74.01 -13.55
CA PRO A 324 50.10 73.85 -12.25
C PRO A 324 48.89 74.79 -11.96
N LEU A 325 48.30 74.56 -10.77
CA LEU A 325 47.55 75.45 -9.85
C LEU A 325 47.15 76.86 -10.33
N GLY A 326 45.85 77.15 -10.23
CA GLY A 326 45.31 78.51 -10.16
C GLY A 326 43.79 78.54 -10.30
N TRP A 327 43.11 78.71 -9.15
CA TRP A 327 41.67 78.91 -8.90
C TRP A 327 40.75 77.69 -9.03
#